data_AF-A0A3R7E4J4-F1
#
_entry.id   AF-A0A3R7E4J4-F1
#
_cell.length_a   1.000
_cell.length_b   1.000
_cell.length_c   1.000
_cell.angle_alpha   90.00
_cell.angle_beta   90.00
_cell.angle_gamma   90.00
#
_symmetry.space_group_name_H-M   'P 1'
#
loop_
_entity.id
_entity.type
_entity.pdbx_description
1 polymer ?
#
loop_
_entity_poly.entity_id
_entity_poly.type
_entity_poly.pdbx_seq_one_letter_code
_entity_poly.pdbx_strand_id
1 'polypeptide(L)'
;MEGCITPYGKRKLSDSTRRAIYDTLLEINAAGKLTHGSYKKVAGMFKCHWKTVSRVWHRGHDSLRQGSAVADKHSAADIERAVRAVPLLARQTMRTMAAQSGYSKTTLVHHMDEEKTLKPKASHSKPYLTDANKRCRMEHA
;
A
#
# COMPACT_ATOMS: atom_id res chain seq x y z
N MET A 1 11.11 8.10 -21.27
CA MET A 1 10.44 9.30 -20.73
C MET A 1 11.40 9.97 -19.77
N GLU A 2 12.18 10.89 -20.32
CA GLU A 2 13.22 11.63 -19.60
C GLU A 2 12.56 12.72 -18.75
N GLY A 3 12.68 12.63 -17.43
CA GLY A 3 12.15 13.63 -16.51
C GLY A 3 13.08 14.84 -16.46
N CYS A 4 12.65 15.94 -17.08
CA CYS A 4 13.30 17.25 -17.07
C CYS A 4 13.56 17.80 -15.65
N ILE A 5 14.66 18.53 -15.53
CA ILE A 5 15.25 19.05 -14.28
C ILE A 5 14.81 20.50 -14.08
N THR A 6 14.32 20.86 -12.89
CA THR A 6 14.18 22.27 -12.45
C THR A 6 15.04 22.56 -11.21
N PRO A 7 15.54 23.81 -11.05
CA PRO A 7 16.57 24.14 -10.08
C PRO A 7 15.93 24.63 -8.76
N TYR A 8 16.31 24.01 -7.65
CA TYR A 8 16.00 24.43 -6.27
C TYR A 8 14.55 24.26 -5.76
N GLY A 9 14.10 23.00 -5.72
CA GLY A 9 13.13 22.49 -4.75
C GLY A 9 13.59 21.11 -4.30
N LYS A 10 13.46 20.76 -3.02
CA LYS A 10 13.90 19.45 -2.47
C LYS A 10 13.25 18.30 -3.26
N ARG A 11 13.93 17.80 -4.29
CA ARG A 11 13.50 16.65 -5.11
C ARG A 11 13.37 15.43 -4.20
N LYS A 12 12.13 15.10 -3.81
CA LYS A 12 11.86 13.85 -3.10
C LYS A 12 12.14 12.70 -4.07
N LEU A 13 12.99 11.76 -3.68
CA LEU A 13 13.22 10.55 -4.49
C LEU A 13 11.90 9.78 -4.63
N SER A 14 11.59 9.35 -5.86
CA SER A 14 10.51 8.41 -6.11
C SER A 14 10.72 7.12 -5.31
N ASP A 15 9.63 6.42 -5.01
CA ASP A 15 9.70 5.16 -4.27
C ASP A 15 10.49 4.10 -5.03
N SER A 16 10.35 4.04 -6.36
CA SER A 16 11.10 3.11 -7.21
C SER A 16 12.61 3.35 -7.11
N THR A 17 13.04 4.60 -7.16
CA THR A 17 14.46 4.96 -6.99
C THR A 17 14.95 4.66 -5.58
N ARG A 18 14.14 4.88 -4.55
CA ARG A 18 14.50 4.49 -3.17
C ARG A 18 14.66 2.99 -3.03
N ARG A 19 13.78 2.19 -3.64
CA ARG A 19 13.89 0.72 -3.62
C ARG A 19 15.14 0.24 -4.36
N ALA A 20 15.41 0.76 -5.56
CA ALA A 20 16.64 0.45 -6.29
C ALA A 20 17.93 0.83 -5.52
N ILE A 21 17.93 1.95 -4.79
CA ILE A 21 19.06 2.31 -3.90
C ILE A 21 19.21 1.28 -2.78
N TYR A 22 18.11 0.80 -2.20
CA TYR A 22 18.15 -0.19 -1.14
C TYR A 22 18.67 -1.54 -1.66
N ASP A 23 18.16 -2.00 -2.81
CA ASP A 23 18.55 -3.28 -3.43
C ASP A 23 20.04 -3.28 -3.81
N THR A 24 20.55 -2.20 -4.40
CA THR A 24 21.98 -2.08 -4.72
C THR A 24 22.88 -2.06 -3.47
N LEU A 25 22.43 -1.47 -2.36
CA LEU A 25 23.16 -1.56 -1.10
C LEU A 25 23.11 -2.99 -0.52
N LEU A 26 22.00 -3.71 -0.72
CA LEU A 26 21.85 -5.09 -0.29
C LEU A 26 22.80 -6.02 -1.06
N GLU A 27 23.00 -5.79 -2.36
CA GLU A 27 24.00 -6.50 -3.18
C GLU A 27 25.44 -6.24 -2.73
N ILE A 28 25.75 -5.00 -2.29
CA ILE A 28 27.08 -4.62 -1.79
C ILE A 28 27.32 -5.16 -0.37
N ASN A 29 26.25 -5.47 0.36
CA ASN A 29 26.31 -5.93 1.73
C ASN A 29 26.80 -7.38 1.83
N ALA A 30 28.11 -7.57 1.96
CA ALA A 30 28.70 -8.88 2.25
C ALA A 30 28.64 -9.16 3.77
N ALA A 31 28.07 -10.31 4.15
CA ALA A 31 28.04 -10.79 5.54
C ALA A 31 27.43 -9.82 6.59
N GLY A 32 26.47 -9.00 6.17
CA GLY A 32 25.74 -8.09 7.07
C GLY A 32 26.44 -6.78 7.39
N LYS A 33 27.58 -6.48 6.73
CA LYS A 33 28.26 -5.18 6.84
C LYS A 33 28.49 -4.53 5.48
N LEU A 34 28.05 -3.28 5.36
CA LEU A 34 28.40 -2.42 4.23
C LEU A 34 29.88 -2.04 4.29
N THR A 35 30.56 -2.20 3.15
CA THR A 35 31.96 -1.77 2.99
C THR A 35 32.09 -0.25 3.11
N HIS A 36 33.25 0.22 3.58
CA HIS A 36 33.52 1.65 3.70
C HIS A 36 33.40 2.34 2.33
N GLY A 37 32.71 3.48 2.28
CA GLY A 37 32.49 4.23 1.04
C GLY A 37 31.33 3.73 0.16
N SER A 38 30.68 2.61 0.50
CA SER A 38 29.50 2.07 -0.21
C SER A 38 28.42 3.13 -0.44
N TYR A 39 28.07 3.92 0.58
CA TYR A 39 27.09 5.01 0.44
C TYR A 39 27.50 6.07 -0.58
N LYS A 40 28.79 6.44 -0.65
CA LYS A 40 29.30 7.40 -1.63
C LYS A 40 29.27 6.81 -3.05
N LYS A 41 29.61 5.53 -3.19
CA LYS A 41 29.54 4.80 -4.46
C LYS A 41 28.12 4.77 -5.02
N VAL A 42 27.16 4.32 -4.22
CA VAL A 42 25.73 4.27 -4.61
C VAL A 42 25.18 5.68 -4.85
N ALA A 43 25.58 6.67 -4.04
CA ALA A 43 25.20 8.06 -4.25
C ALA A 43 25.64 8.60 -5.63
N GLY A 44 26.84 8.24 -6.09
CA GLY A 44 27.33 8.54 -7.42
C GLY A 44 26.47 7.92 -8.52
N MET A 45 26.09 6.65 -8.37
CA MET A 45 25.23 5.93 -9.33
C MET A 45 23.86 6.59 -9.51
N PHE A 46 23.23 6.99 -8.40
CA PHE A 46 21.87 7.57 -8.40
C PHE A 46 21.86 9.11 -8.42
N LYS A 47 23.02 9.75 -8.62
CA LYS A 47 23.19 11.23 -8.66
C LYS A 47 22.50 11.94 -7.49
N CYS A 48 22.65 11.39 -6.29
CA CYS A 48 22.05 11.94 -5.06
C CYS A 48 23.09 12.15 -3.97
N HIS A 49 22.74 12.88 -2.90
CA HIS A 49 23.66 13.10 -1.79
C HIS A 49 23.79 11.81 -0.94
N TRP A 50 24.99 11.45 -0.50
CA TRP A 50 25.25 10.22 0.28
C TRP A 50 24.41 10.09 1.56
N LYS A 51 24.10 11.20 2.25
CA LYS A 51 23.17 11.21 3.39
C LYS A 51 21.75 10.74 3.03
N THR A 52 21.33 10.92 1.78
CA THR A 52 20.03 10.41 1.30
C THR A 52 20.07 8.89 1.19
N VAL A 53 21.14 8.35 0.61
CA VAL A 53 21.38 6.89 0.51
C VAL A 53 21.44 6.26 1.91
N SER A 54 22.19 6.88 2.84
CA SER A 54 22.24 6.45 4.24
C SER A 54 20.84 6.44 4.89
N ARG A 55 20.04 7.48 4.71
CA ARG A 55 18.65 7.51 5.23
C ARG A 55 17.78 6.39 4.64
N VAL A 56 17.92 6.09 3.36
CA VAL A 56 17.18 4.99 2.71
C VAL A 56 17.55 3.65 3.33
N TRP A 57 18.85 3.41 3.56
CA TRP A 57 19.34 2.19 4.22
C TRP A 57 18.76 1.99 5.61
N HIS A 58 18.86 3.01 6.47
CA HIS A 58 18.37 2.93 7.85
C HIS A 58 16.86 2.74 7.87
N ARG A 59 16.11 3.46 7.03
CA ARG A 59 14.65 3.30 6.92
C ARG A 59 14.26 1.88 6.51
N GLY A 60 14.97 1.27 5.55
CA GLY A 60 14.72 -0.11 5.15
C GLY A 60 15.03 -1.10 6.28
N HIS A 61 16.14 -0.91 6.98
CA HIS A 61 16.50 -1.73 8.14
C HIS A 61 15.52 -1.59 9.32
N ASP A 62 15.05 -0.38 9.60
CA ASP A 62 14.06 -0.14 10.66
C ASP A 62 12.70 -0.74 10.29
N SER A 63 12.33 -0.71 9.00
CA SER A 63 11.14 -1.41 8.50
C SER A 63 11.26 -2.92 8.75
N LEU A 64 12.41 -3.52 8.44
CA LEU A 64 12.67 -4.94 8.71
C LEU A 64 12.58 -5.29 10.19
N ARG A 65 13.14 -4.46 11.07
CA ARG A 65 13.07 -4.66 12.54
C ARG A 65 11.64 -4.60 13.07
N GLN A 66 10.80 -3.76 12.47
CA GLN A 66 9.39 -3.63 12.82
C GLN A 66 8.51 -4.73 12.18
N GLY A 67 9.11 -5.71 11.49
CA GLY A 67 8.39 -6.81 10.85
C GLY A 67 7.78 -6.46 9.49
N SER A 68 8.14 -5.32 8.91
CA SER A 68 7.71 -4.91 7.57
C SER A 68 8.85 -5.13 6.57
N ALA A 69 8.77 -6.20 5.78
CA ALA A 69 9.81 -6.61 4.82
C ALA A 69 10.05 -5.60 3.69
N VAL A 70 9.20 -4.59 3.54
CA VAL A 70 9.31 -3.59 2.48
C VAL A 70 8.82 -2.27 3.02
N ALA A 71 9.66 -1.23 2.96
CA ALA A 71 9.34 0.15 3.33
C ALA A 71 7.89 0.51 2.92
N ASP A 72 7.00 0.52 3.91
CA ASP A 72 5.57 0.87 3.88
C ASP A 72 4.85 0.74 2.53
N LYS A 73 5.00 -0.41 1.86
CA LYS A 73 4.15 -0.76 0.72
C LYS A 73 3.65 -2.17 0.91
N HIS A 74 2.47 -2.27 1.52
CA HIS A 74 1.65 -3.46 1.41
C HIS A 74 1.35 -3.67 -0.08
N SER A 75 1.56 -4.89 -0.58
CA SER A 75 1.20 -5.16 -1.97
C SER A 75 -0.32 -5.06 -2.12
N ALA A 76 -0.78 -4.54 -3.25
CA ALA A 76 -2.21 -4.48 -3.57
C ALA A 76 -2.89 -5.85 -3.39
N ALA A 77 -2.20 -6.91 -3.84
CA ALA A 77 -2.66 -8.28 -3.71
C ALA A 77 -2.79 -8.76 -2.24
N ASP A 78 -1.88 -8.36 -1.35
CA ASP A 78 -1.95 -8.74 0.06
C ASP A 78 -3.09 -8.01 0.79
N ILE A 79 -3.31 -6.73 0.46
CA ILE A 79 -4.46 -5.97 0.98
C ILE A 79 -5.76 -6.63 0.55
N GLU A 80 -5.90 -6.96 -0.73
CA GLU A 80 -7.08 -7.65 -1.25
C GLU A 80 -7.30 -9.01 -0.58
N ARG A 81 -6.23 -9.80 -0.41
CA ARG A 81 -6.32 -11.10 0.26
C ARG A 81 -6.82 -10.95 1.70
N ALA A 82 -6.27 -10.01 2.45
CA ALA A 82 -6.69 -9.77 3.83
C ALA A 82 -8.14 -9.30 3.92
N VAL A 83 -8.55 -8.33 3.07
CA VAL A 83 -9.94 -7.86 3.03
C VAL A 83 -10.89 -8.99 2.62
N ARG A 84 -10.47 -9.88 1.72
CA ARG A 84 -11.27 -11.06 1.32
C ARG A 84 -11.35 -12.13 2.42
N ALA A 85 -10.42 -12.18 3.36
CA ALA A 85 -10.49 -13.08 4.52
C ALA A 85 -11.47 -12.56 5.60
N VAL A 86 -11.69 -11.25 5.69
CA VAL A 86 -12.63 -10.63 6.66
C VAL A 86 -14.08 -11.11 6.38
N PRO A 87 -14.87 -11.53 7.38
CA PRO A 87 -16.29 -11.87 7.17
C PRO A 87 -17.10 -10.76 6.51
N LEU A 88 -18.08 -11.10 5.66
CA LEU A 88 -18.88 -10.11 4.90
C LEU A 88 -19.55 -9.06 5.79
N LEU A 89 -20.08 -9.45 6.95
CA LEU A 89 -20.71 -8.54 7.92
C LEU A 89 -19.73 -7.48 8.43
N ALA A 90 -18.46 -7.83 8.62
CA ALA A 90 -17.45 -6.90 9.10
C ALA A 90 -16.92 -5.96 8.02
N ARG A 91 -17.20 -6.21 6.73
CA ARG A 91 -16.86 -5.32 5.61
C ARG A 91 -17.84 -4.16 5.41
N GLN A 92 -18.91 -4.08 6.22
CA GLN A 92 -19.94 -3.03 6.10
C GLN A 92 -19.41 -1.63 6.38
N THR A 93 -18.53 -1.49 7.39
CA THR A 93 -17.95 -0.19 7.73
C THR A 93 -16.44 -0.24 7.55
N MET A 94 -15.87 0.87 7.09
CA MET A 94 -14.41 1.00 6.97
C MET A 94 -13.70 0.79 8.31
N ARG A 95 -14.35 1.15 9.42
CA ARG A 95 -13.79 0.98 10.78
C ARG A 95 -13.68 -0.50 11.15
N THR A 96 -14.76 -1.27 10.98
CA THR A 96 -14.77 -2.70 11.29
C THR A 96 -13.87 -3.48 10.34
N MET A 97 -13.87 -3.12 9.06
CA MET A 97 -13.03 -3.74 8.05
C MET A 97 -11.54 -3.53 8.37
N ALA A 98 -11.14 -2.31 8.72
CA ALA A 98 -9.76 -2.00 9.13
C ALA A 98 -9.33 -2.77 10.38
N ALA A 99 -10.19 -2.81 11.40
CA ALA A 99 -9.89 -3.52 12.64
C ALA A 99 -9.68 -5.02 12.42
N GLN A 100 -10.40 -5.64 11.48
CA GLN A 100 -10.29 -7.07 11.20
C GLN A 100 -9.26 -7.43 10.13
N SER A 101 -8.98 -6.55 9.17
CA SER A 101 -7.97 -6.80 8.12
C SER A 101 -6.54 -6.56 8.59
N GLY A 102 -6.35 -5.88 9.73
CA GLY A 102 -5.02 -5.50 10.23
C GLY A 102 -4.41 -4.29 9.52
N TYR A 103 -5.15 -3.65 8.60
CA TYR A 103 -4.71 -2.45 7.89
C TYR A 103 -5.41 -1.20 8.40
N SER A 104 -4.70 -0.07 8.37
CA SER A 104 -5.29 1.21 8.76
C SER A 104 -6.43 1.62 7.81
N LYS A 105 -7.40 2.37 8.33
CA LYS A 105 -8.53 2.88 7.54
C LYS A 105 -8.05 3.68 6.33
N THR A 106 -7.02 4.52 6.49
CA THR A 106 -6.48 5.35 5.41
C THR A 106 -5.83 4.50 4.33
N THR A 107 -5.04 3.49 4.70
CA THR A 107 -4.45 2.52 3.76
C THR A 107 -5.51 1.88 2.88
N LEU A 108 -6.62 1.43 3.47
CA LEU A 108 -7.70 0.79 2.72
C LEU A 108 -8.39 1.79 1.77
N VAL A 109 -8.63 3.03 2.20
CA VAL A 109 -9.23 4.06 1.33
C VAL A 109 -8.31 4.40 0.14
N HIS A 110 -7.01 4.57 0.38
CA HIS A 110 -6.05 4.83 -0.70
C HIS A 110 -5.99 3.68 -1.69
N HIS A 111 -5.90 2.45 -1.20
CA HIS A 111 -5.89 1.27 -2.07
C HIS A 111 -7.19 1.14 -2.90
N MET A 112 -8.35 1.45 -2.31
CA MET A 112 -9.63 1.47 -3.05
C MET A 112 -9.65 2.52 -4.17
N ASP A 113 -9.02 3.68 -3.98
CA ASP A 113 -8.95 4.76 -4.97
C ASP A 113 -7.95 4.46 -6.10
N GLU A 114 -6.76 3.97 -5.74
CA GLU A 114 -5.66 3.68 -6.67
C GLU A 114 -5.94 2.43 -7.52
N GLU A 115 -6.25 1.29 -6.90
CA GLU A 115 -6.34 -0.01 -7.58
C GLU A 115 -7.75 -0.32 -8.09
N LYS A 116 -8.79 0.26 -7.45
CA LYS A 116 -10.21 0.12 -7.82
C LYS A 116 -10.73 -1.32 -7.90
N THR A 117 -10.04 -2.28 -7.28
CA THR A 117 -10.42 -3.69 -7.21
C THR A 117 -11.43 -3.96 -6.10
N LEU A 118 -11.30 -3.27 -4.97
CA LEU A 118 -12.25 -3.29 -3.85
C LEU A 118 -13.27 -2.17 -4.02
N LYS A 119 -14.54 -2.52 -4.27
CA LYS A 119 -15.64 -1.55 -4.42
C LYS A 119 -16.73 -1.76 -3.38
N PRO A 120 -17.32 -0.68 -2.85
CA PRO A 120 -18.54 -0.78 -2.06
C PRO A 120 -19.64 -1.43 -2.90
N LYS A 121 -20.32 -2.43 -2.35
CA LYS A 121 -21.49 -3.04 -2.97
C LYS A 121 -22.71 -2.75 -2.11
N ALA A 122 -23.61 -1.95 -2.63
CA ALA A 122 -24.96 -1.81 -2.10
C ALA A 122 -25.88 -2.77 -2.85
N SER A 123 -26.55 -3.67 -2.13
CA SER A 123 -27.67 -4.44 -2.67
C SER A 123 -28.96 -3.77 -2.23
N HIS A 124 -29.78 -3.32 -3.18
CA HIS A 124 -31.15 -2.95 -2.88
C HIS A 124 -31.99 -4.22 -2.85
N SER A 125 -32.35 -4.69 -1.65
CA SER A 125 -33.43 -5.68 -1.55
C SER A 125 -34.72 -4.98 -1.95
N LYS A 126 -35.57 -5.66 -2.75
CA LYS A 126 -36.94 -5.19 -2.99
C LYS A 126 -37.59 -4.83 -1.64
N PRO A 127 -38.43 -3.79 -1.60
CA PRO A 127 -39.11 -3.40 -0.37
C PRO A 127 -39.79 -4.62 0.25
N TYR A 128 -39.79 -4.66 1.58
CA TYR A 128 -40.38 -5.77 2.33
C TYR A 128 -41.80 -6.01 1.84
N LEU A 129 -42.13 -7.27 1.57
CA LEU A 129 -43.43 -7.59 1.01
C LEU A 129 -44.48 -7.45 2.11
N THR A 130 -45.14 -6.30 2.17
CA THR A 130 -46.28 -6.06 3.05
C THR A 130 -47.41 -6.99 2.66
N ASP A 131 -48.33 -7.28 3.58
CA ASP A 131 -49.44 -8.18 3.29
C ASP A 131 -50.36 -7.63 2.19
N ALA A 132 -50.46 -6.31 2.04
CA ALA A 132 -51.11 -5.67 0.90
C ALA A 132 -50.37 -5.99 -0.43
N ASN A 133 -49.04 -5.89 -0.46
CA ASN A 133 -48.23 -6.18 -1.64
C ASN A 133 -48.26 -7.67 -2.02
N LYS A 134 -48.40 -8.58 -1.03
CA LYS A 134 -48.62 -10.01 -1.28
C LYS A 134 -49.93 -10.25 -2.01
N ARG A 135 -51.04 -9.66 -1.52
CA ARG A 135 -52.37 -9.80 -2.14
C ARG A 135 -52.41 -9.26 -3.56
N CYS A 136 -51.93 -8.04 -3.79
CA CYS A 136 -51.89 -7.43 -5.12
C CYS A 136 -51.07 -8.26 -6.13
N ARG A 137 -49.98 -8.93 -5.69
CA ARG A 137 -49.24 -9.85 -6.57
C ARG A 137 -50.02 -11.11 -6.93
N MET A 138 -50.84 -11.63 -6.01
CA MET A 138 -51.66 -12.82 -6.25
C MET A 138 -52.87 -12.51 -7.13
N GLU A 139 -53.38 -11.27 -7.09
CA GLU A 139 -54.49 -10.79 -7.93
C GLU A 139 -54.09 -10.53 -9.39
N HIS A 140 -52.80 -10.31 -9.66
CA HIS A 140 -52.26 -10.03 -10.99
C HIS A 140 -51.29 -11.12 -11.51
N ALA A 141 -51.32 -12.32 -10.92
CA ALA A 141 -50.58 -13.50 -11.36
C ALA A 141 -51.45 -14.37 -12.29
#